data_AF-A0A9D8AHC6-F1
#
_entry.id   AF-A0A9D8AHC6-F1
#
_cell.length_a   1.000
_cell.length_b   1.000
_cell.length_c   1.000
_cell.angle_alpha   90.00
_cell.angle_beta   90.00
_cell.angle_gamma   90.00
#
_symmetry.space_group_name_H-M   'P 1'
#
loop_
_entity.id
_entity.type
_entity.pdbx_description
1 polymer ?
#
loop_
_entity_poly.entity_id
_entity_poly.type
_entity_poly.pdbx_seq_one_letter_code
_entity_poly.pdbx_strand_id
1 'polypeptide(L)' 'MNTEMLLKEFQSILALEERARHFYDHYASQVDDEELKAKLISIRNDEIRHIKLANELIGLVK' A
#
# COMPACT_ATOMS: atom_id res chain seq x y z
N MET A 1 -7.25 9.24 -23.61
CA MET A 1 -6.72 8.42 -22.51
C MET A 1 -7.70 7.30 -22.27
N ASN A 2 -7.26 6.04 -22.23
CA ASN A 2 -8.17 4.91 -22.04
C ASN A 2 -8.47 4.77 -20.53
N THR A 3 -9.60 5.32 -20.09
CA THR A 3 -10.03 5.32 -18.68
C THR A 3 -10.14 3.90 -18.12
N GLU A 4 -10.49 2.90 -18.93
CA GLU A 4 -10.55 1.50 -18.49
C GLU A 4 -9.16 0.93 -18.18
N MET A 5 -8.17 1.24 -19.01
CA MET A 5 -6.78 0.85 -18.73
C MET A 5 -6.29 1.53 -17.45
N LEU A 6 -6.56 2.82 -17.30
CA LEU A 6 -6.14 3.58 -16.13
C LEU A 6 -6.78 3.05 -14.83
N LEU A 7 -8.07 2.69 -14.87
CA LEU A 7 -8.76 2.04 -13.76
C LEU A 7 -8.12 0.70 -13.38
N LYS A 8 -7.79 -0.15 -14.36
CA LYS A 8 -7.12 -1.43 -14.12
C LYS A 8 -5.72 -1.26 -13.52
N GLU A 9 -4.96 -0.26 -13.95
CA GLU A 9 -3.66 0.06 -13.37
C GLU A 9 -3.80 0.51 -11.91
N PHE A 10 -4.75 1.40 -11.59
CA PHE A 10 -4.98 1.84 -10.21
C PHE A 10 -5.45 0.69 -9.30
N GLN A 11 -6.28 -0.22 -9.80
CA GLN A 11 -6.66 -1.43 -9.07
C GLN A 11 -5.47 -2.36 -8.83
N SER A 12 -4.56 -2.46 -9.80
CA SER A 12 -3.35 -3.28 -9.67
C SER A 12 -2.38 -2.68 -8.65
N ILE A 13 -2.20 -1.35 -8.66
CA ILE A 13 -1.44 -0.61 -7.65
C ILE A 13 -2.05 -0.85 -6.26
N LEU A 14 -3.37 -0.66 -6.10
CA LEU A 14 -4.05 -0.91 -4.82
C LEU A 14 -3.74 -2.31 -4.25
N ALA A 15 -3.82 -3.35 -5.09
CA ALA A 15 -3.54 -4.71 -4.66
C ALA A 15 -2.06 -4.92 -4.25
N LEU A 16 -1.12 -4.22 -4.89
CA LEU A 16 0.29 -4.24 -4.50
C LEU A 16 0.50 -3.56 -3.15
N GLU A 17 -0.08 -2.38 -2.94
CA GLU A 17 0.03 -1.62 -1.69
C GLU A 17 -0.58 -2.38 -0.51
N GLU A 18 -1.74 -3.02 -0.71
CA GLU A 18 -2.37 -3.87 0.31
C GLU A 18 -1.47 -5.05 0.69
N ARG A 19 -0.88 -5.73 -0.30
CA ARG A 19 0.07 -6.82 -0.06
C ARG A 19 1.32 -6.33 0.68
N ALA A 20 1.88 -5.19 0.28
CA ALA A 20 3.05 -4.59 0.92
C ALA A 20 2.75 -4.23 2.39
N ARG A 21 1.61 -3.58 2.65
CA ARG A 21 1.14 -3.29 4.01
C ARG A 21 1.09 -4.55 4.88
N HIS A 22 0.48 -5.63 4.36
CA HIS A 22 0.38 -6.90 5.08
C HIS A 22 1.75 -7.54 5.35
N PHE A 23 2.65 -7.48 4.37
CA PHE A 23 4.02 -7.96 4.53
C PHE A 23 4.74 -7.22 5.67
N TYR A 24 4.76 -5.89 5.64
CA TYR A 24 5.46 -5.11 6.66
C TYR A 24 4.83 -5.27 8.06
N ASP A 25 3.51 -5.33 8.15
CA ASP A 25 2.81 -5.54 9.43
C ASP A 25 3.14 -6.92 10.03
N HIS A 26 3.18 -7.96 9.18
CA HIS A 26 3.54 -9.32 9.60
C HIS A 26 4.97 -9.40 10.15
N TYR A 27 5.96 -8.85 9.44
CA TYR A 27 7.36 -8.90 9.88
C TYR A 27 7.65 -7.96 11.05
N ALA A 28 7.02 -6.78 11.12
CA ALA A 28 7.17 -5.89 12.27
C ALA A 28 6.74 -6.55 13.59
N SER A 29 5.77 -7.47 13.55
CA SER A 29 5.30 -8.23 14.72
C SER A 29 6.26 -9.34 15.19
N GLN A 30 7.27 -9.69 14.38
CA GLN A 30 8.18 -10.81 14.63
C GLN A 30 9.64 -10.40 14.87
N VAL A 31 9.96 -9.11 14.69
CA VAL A 31 11.32 -8.60 14.83
C VAL A 31 11.53 -8.07 16.25
N ASP A 32 12.61 -8.52 16.89
CA ASP A 32 13.04 -8.04 18.21
C ASP A 32 13.92 -6.78 18.14
N ASP A 33 14.54 -6.53 16.98
CA ASP A 33 15.33 -5.32 16.73
C ASP A 33 14.40 -4.10 16.61
N GLU A 34 14.45 -3.21 17.61
CA GLU A 34 13.57 -2.05 17.69
C GLU A 34 13.82 -1.01 16.60
N GLU A 35 15.06 -0.88 16.09
CA GLU A 35 15.37 0.04 14.99
C GLU A 35 14.74 -0.48 13.69
N LEU A 36 14.94 -1.76 13.38
CA LEU A 36 14.33 -2.41 12.22
C LEU A 36 12.81 -2.41 12.32
N LYS A 37 12.23 -2.74 13.49
CA LYS A 37 10.78 -2.67 13.73
C LYS A 37 10.23 -1.27 13.44
N ALA A 38 10.90 -0.22 13.93
CA ALA A 38 10.48 1.15 13.67
C ALA A 38 10.51 1.49 12.16
N LYS A 39 11.51 1.01 11.42
CA LYS A 39 11.57 1.19 9.96
C LYS A 39 10.45 0.44 9.24
N LEU A 40 10.18 -0.82 9.60
CA LEU A 40 9.08 -1.60 9.01
C LEU A 40 7.72 -0.94 9.27
N ILE A 41 7.48 -0.43 10.49
CA ILE A 41 6.26 0.31 10.83
C ILE A 41 6.16 1.60 10.01
N SER A 42 7.27 2.32 9.83
CA SER A 42 7.30 3.54 9.01
C SER A 42 6.87 3.25 7.57
N ILE A 43 7.46 2.23 6.94
CA ILE A 43 7.11 1.86 5.56
C ILE A 43 5.65 1.40 5.49
N ARG A 44 5.19 0.56 6.44
CA ARG A 44 3.79 0.14 6.52
C ARG A 44 2.82 1.32 6.58
N ASN A 45 3.19 2.39 7.29
CA ASN A 45 2.37 3.60 7.38
C ASN A 45 2.36 4.39 6.07
N ASP A 46 3.44 4.33 5.28
CA ASP A 46 3.48 4.90 3.93
C ASP A 46 2.51 4.14 3.00
N GLU A 47 2.47 2.81 3.07
CA GLU A 47 1.52 2.00 2.27
C GLU A 47 0.06 2.28 2.63
N ILE A 48 -0.25 2.55 3.90
CA ILE A 48 -1.61 3.01 4.29
C ILE A 48 -1.97 4.32 3.57
N ARG A 49 -1.02 5.25 3.40
CA ARG A 49 -1.26 6.48 2.64
C ARG A 49 -1.43 6.19 1.15
N HIS A 50 -0.62 5.30 0.58
CA HIS A 50 -0.73 4.91 -0.83
C HIS A 50 -2.05 4.21 -1.14
N ILE A 51 -2.53 3.31 -0.28
CA ILE A 51 -3.85 2.67 -0.37
C ILE A 51 -4.97 3.72 -0.43
N LYS A 52 -4.90 4.75 0.43
CA LYS A 52 -5.89 5.83 0.43
C LYS A 52 -5.89 6.56 -0.91
N LEU A 53 -4.71 6.96 -1.41
CA LEU A 53 -4.56 7.65 -2.69
C LEU A 53 -5.04 6.78 -3.87
N ALA A 54 -4.70 5.49 -3.88
CA ALA A 54 -5.15 4.56 -4.93
C ALA A 54 -6.68 4.45 -4.96
N ASN A 55 -7.35 4.39 -3.79
CA ASN A 55 -8.80 4.39 -3.70
C ASN A 55 -9.43 5.71 -4.20
N GLU A 56 -8.83 6.86 -3.86
CA GLU A 56 -9.25 8.17 -4.37
C GLU A 56 -9.14 8.22 -5.91
N LEU A 57 -8.02 7.76 -6.46
CA LEU A 57 -7.78 7.69 -7.90
C LEU A 57 -8.77 6.78 -8.62
N ILE A 58 -9.06 5.60 -8.06
CA ILE A 58 -10.10 4.69 -8.56
C ILE A 58 -11.46 5.38 -8.58
N GLY A 59 -11.79 6.16 -7.54
CA GLY A 59 -13.04 6.92 -7.45
C GLY A 59 -13.17 8.03 -8.48
N LEU A 60 -12.06 8.62 -8.94
CA LEU A 60 -12.05 9.67 -9.97
C LEU A 60 -12.20 9.13 -11.41
N VAL A 61 -11.96 7.83 -11.62
CA VAL A 61 -11.99 7.19 -12.95
C VAL A 61 -13.10 6.15 -13.11
N LYS A 62 -13.88 5.89 -12.06
CA LYS A 62 -15.12 5.10 -12.09
C LYS A 62 -16.29 5.95 -12.55
#